data_AF-A0A2N9NSQ3-F1
#
_entry.id   AF-A0A2N9NSQ3-F1
#
_cell.length_a   1.000
_cell.length_b   1.000
_cell.length_c   1.000
_cell.angle_alpha   90.00
_cell.angle_beta   90.00
_cell.angle_gamma   90.00
#
_symmetry.space_group_name_H-M   'P 1'
#
loop_
_entity.id
_entity.type
_entity.pdbx_description
1 polymer ?
#
loop_
_entity_poly.entity_id
_entity_poly.type
_entity_poly.pdbx_seq_one_letter_code
_entity_poly.pdbx_strand_id
1 'polypeptide(L)'
;MMRLQPNLLMALAILCSSAACLSADTPNPGSSCVFSSGFTPCDQAYAKARRVIAADVKDGKFLAGQNWAQVWTRDTSYSTELACALLHPDVAKTTLLGLTQAVDGIGECWYQDRCGHFAGWPNLTDAIVGAAGTWSLYQVTGDRDLLRPLYERTLRSLQRAERDAFSPQLGLFSGCSSFMESDSAYPKAYADNGAKLAKTFALSTCLLYYRGYLVAADAGELLGQDVHLLRQKASRLKQAINHHFWVQEKGYYGYFLDEHGVLEVRMEGLGEAFAILTGVASPHRAKQILHSTPTTSWGFPCLWPQFEEWKNYQTDFAHYYHNGMIWPFVEGYWAWAASAAKDAPTFGRELDALVKLSEKNDTFMEFYRPEDGAPGGSPRQLWSASGFLSMIYHGLFGMDFETAGIRFAPVVPEPFSQLSLANIKYREARLKIMVTGSGTEIREFKLDGQKQRKPFFGASNSGEHQIEIVLK
;
A
#
# COMPACT_ATOMS: atom_id res chain seq x y z
N MET A 1 17.51 -68.95 -5.34
CA MET A 1 18.48 -67.83 -5.43
C MET A 1 18.14 -66.86 -4.30
N MET A 2 18.77 -67.06 -3.13
CA MET A 2 19.74 -66.14 -2.48
C MET A 2 19.16 -64.75 -2.18
N ARG A 3 19.21 -64.15 -0.99
CA ARG A 3 19.75 -64.43 0.37
C ARG A 3 19.18 -63.28 1.26
N LEU A 4 18.63 -63.56 2.45
CA LEU A 4 19.19 -63.24 3.79
C LEU A 4 19.53 -61.74 4.09
N GLN A 5 18.84 -61.17 5.10
CA GLN A 5 19.26 -60.04 5.98
C GLN A 5 20.51 -60.45 6.83
N PRO A 6 21.22 -59.63 7.68
CA PRO A 6 20.82 -58.41 8.44
C PRO A 6 21.91 -57.33 8.80
N ASN A 7 21.50 -56.27 9.54
CA ASN A 7 22.20 -55.40 10.52
C ASN A 7 23.73 -55.12 10.48
N LEU A 8 24.13 -53.83 10.57
CA LEU A 8 25.21 -53.37 11.48
C LEU A 8 25.27 -51.83 11.71
N LEU A 9 25.05 -51.45 12.97
CA LEU A 9 25.71 -50.42 13.82
C LEU A 9 26.78 -49.44 13.26
N MET A 10 26.57 -48.15 13.61
CA MET A 10 27.50 -47.20 14.30
C MET A 10 28.79 -46.72 13.60
N ALA A 11 28.87 -45.40 13.34
CA ALA A 11 30.11 -44.62 13.50
C ALA A 11 29.80 -43.12 13.70
N LEU A 12 30.04 -42.66 14.94
CA LEU A 12 30.29 -41.26 15.28
C LEU A 12 31.59 -40.82 14.59
N ALA A 13 31.58 -39.68 13.89
CA ALA A 13 32.80 -38.95 13.58
C ALA A 13 32.54 -37.45 13.80
N ILE A 14 33.02 -37.00 14.97
CA ILE A 14 33.22 -35.61 15.33
C ILE A 14 34.33 -35.07 14.41
N LEU A 15 34.04 -34.02 13.66
CA LEU A 15 35.06 -33.12 13.13
C LEU A 15 34.64 -31.69 13.47
N CYS A 16 35.26 -31.18 14.53
CA CYS A 16 35.37 -29.77 14.80
C CYS A 16 36.16 -29.11 13.65
N SER A 17 35.52 -28.18 12.95
CA SER A 17 36.23 -27.12 12.24
C SER A 17 35.53 -25.80 12.52
N SER A 18 36.12 -25.05 13.44
CA SER A 18 35.88 -23.66 13.74
C SER A 18 36.01 -22.79 12.49
N ALA A 19 34.96 -22.07 12.12
CA ALA A 19 35.06 -20.85 11.34
C ALA A 19 33.80 -19.99 11.52
N ALA A 20 34.00 -18.85 12.20
CA ALA A 20 33.20 -17.64 12.19
C ALA A 20 31.67 -17.78 12.34
N CYS A 21 31.20 -17.55 13.57
CA CYS A 21 29.86 -17.03 13.83
C CYS A 21 29.60 -15.81 12.93
N LEU A 22 28.80 -15.98 11.88
CA LEU A 22 28.02 -14.87 11.34
C LEU A 22 26.94 -14.62 12.40
N SER A 23 27.18 -13.61 13.24
CA SER A 23 26.13 -13.02 14.03
C SER A 23 25.04 -12.57 13.06
N ALA A 24 23.93 -13.29 13.04
CA ALA A 24 22.67 -12.67 12.70
C ALA A 24 22.52 -11.52 13.70
N ASP A 25 22.63 -10.28 13.22
CA ASP A 25 22.39 -9.09 14.03
C ASP A 25 20.96 -9.16 14.56
N THR A 26 20.81 -9.74 15.75
CA THR A 26 19.67 -9.47 16.61
C THR A 26 19.66 -7.97 16.81
N PRO A 27 18.60 -7.24 16.39
CA PRO A 27 18.57 -5.80 16.52
C PRO A 27 18.81 -5.43 17.98
N ASN A 28 19.76 -4.52 18.21
CA ASN A 28 20.02 -3.96 19.52
C ASN A 28 18.67 -3.46 20.11
N PRO A 29 18.24 -3.84 21.32
CA PRO A 29 16.91 -3.48 21.84
C PRO A 29 16.61 -1.97 21.83
N GLY A 30 17.66 -1.13 21.84
CA GLY A 30 17.57 0.33 21.70
C GLY A 30 17.41 0.87 20.27
N SER A 31 17.44 0.04 19.22
CA SER A 31 17.39 0.49 17.81
C SER A 31 16.02 0.35 17.15
N SER A 32 15.07 -0.32 17.80
CA SER A 32 13.74 -0.56 17.24
C SER A 32 12.80 0.62 17.49
N CYS A 33 11.97 0.95 16.51
CA CYS A 33 10.96 2.00 16.62
C CYS A 33 10.04 1.77 17.85
N VAL A 34 9.72 2.81 18.61
CA VAL A 34 8.83 2.72 19.78
C VAL A 34 7.70 3.72 19.63
N PHE A 35 6.46 3.25 19.78
CA PHE A 35 5.26 4.08 19.72
C PHE A 35 4.52 4.05 21.05
N SER A 36 3.96 5.18 21.43
CA SER A 36 2.95 5.27 22.48
C SER A 36 1.95 6.36 22.13
N SER A 37 0.67 6.04 22.31
CA SER A 37 -0.45 6.94 22.05
C SER A 37 -1.21 7.35 23.32
N GLY A 38 -0.87 6.74 24.46
CA GLY A 38 -1.67 6.83 25.68
C GLY A 38 -2.99 6.04 25.61
N PHE A 39 -3.28 5.39 24.49
CA PHE A 39 -4.46 4.54 24.29
C PHE A 39 -4.04 3.09 24.05
N THR A 40 -4.12 2.27 25.11
CA THR A 40 -3.60 0.91 25.14
C THR A 40 -4.02 0.02 23.96
N PRO A 41 -5.29 0.01 23.49
CA PRO A 41 -5.68 -0.80 22.33
C PRO A 41 -4.89 -0.44 21.06
N CYS A 42 -4.65 0.85 20.81
CA CYS A 42 -3.88 1.31 19.65
C CYS A 42 -2.40 0.92 19.77
N ASP A 43 -1.81 1.04 20.97
CA ASP A 43 -0.42 0.66 21.24
C ASP A 43 -0.22 -0.87 21.07
N GLN A 44 -1.21 -1.68 21.48
CA GLN A 44 -1.20 -3.13 21.29
C GLN A 44 -1.36 -3.52 19.82
N ALA A 45 -2.26 -2.85 19.09
CA ALA A 45 -2.44 -3.04 17.65
C ALA A 45 -1.15 -2.71 16.88
N TYR A 46 -0.45 -1.63 17.25
CA TYR A 46 0.85 -1.26 16.69
C TYR A 46 1.91 -2.34 16.91
N ALA A 47 2.04 -2.82 18.15
CA ALA A 47 2.98 -3.89 18.47
C ALA A 47 2.64 -5.20 17.71
N LYS A 48 1.35 -5.50 17.54
CA LYS A 48 0.87 -6.65 16.77
C LYS A 48 1.23 -6.52 15.29
N ALA A 49 0.94 -5.39 14.66
CA ALA A 49 1.25 -5.15 13.25
C ALA A 49 2.75 -5.29 12.96
N ARG A 50 3.61 -4.76 13.82
CA ARG A 50 5.07 -4.90 13.67
C ARG A 50 5.54 -6.34 13.81
N ARG A 51 4.94 -7.14 14.71
CA ARG A 51 5.25 -8.57 14.82
C ARG A 51 4.82 -9.33 13.57
N VAL A 52 3.67 -8.99 12.97
CA VAL A 52 3.21 -9.58 11.70
C VAL A 52 4.23 -9.33 10.60
N ILE A 53 4.60 -8.07 10.34
CA ILE A 53 5.58 -7.73 9.30
C ILE A 53 6.91 -8.45 9.53
N ALA A 54 7.43 -8.46 10.77
CA ALA A 54 8.67 -9.14 11.09
C ALA A 54 8.61 -10.65 10.85
N ALA A 55 7.47 -11.29 11.10
CA ALA A 55 7.25 -12.71 10.88
C ALA A 55 7.04 -13.08 9.39
N ASP A 56 6.71 -12.10 8.54
CA ASP A 56 6.62 -12.24 7.10
C ASP A 56 7.92 -11.90 6.37
N VAL A 57 9.03 -11.70 7.09
CA VAL A 57 10.38 -11.63 6.50
C VAL A 57 11.01 -13.01 6.49
N LYS A 58 11.34 -13.51 5.29
CA LYS A 58 12.06 -14.78 5.09
C LYS A 58 13.13 -14.62 4.03
N ASP A 59 14.35 -15.08 4.33
CA ASP A 59 15.50 -15.02 3.42
C ASP A 59 15.76 -13.60 2.85
N GLY A 60 15.54 -12.57 3.68
CA GLY A 60 15.69 -11.16 3.31
C GLY A 60 14.62 -10.62 2.37
N LYS A 61 13.49 -11.33 2.20
CA LYS A 61 12.36 -10.93 1.36
C LYS A 61 11.05 -10.97 2.13
N PHE A 62 10.06 -10.20 1.66
CA PHE A 62 8.70 -10.27 2.20
C PHE A 62 7.90 -11.43 1.61
N LEU A 63 7.13 -12.09 2.47
CA LEU A 63 6.02 -12.97 2.10
C LEU A 63 4.71 -12.18 2.19
N ALA A 64 3.72 -12.52 1.37
CA ALA A 64 2.41 -11.86 1.42
C ALA A 64 1.64 -12.20 2.73
N GLY A 65 1.74 -13.45 3.17
CA GLY A 65 1.25 -13.85 4.49
C GLY A 65 1.36 -15.35 4.76
N GLN A 66 0.70 -15.82 5.83
CA GLN A 66 0.85 -17.22 6.27
C GLN A 66 0.44 -18.26 5.22
N ASN A 67 -0.71 -18.07 4.58
CA ASN A 67 -1.18 -18.99 3.53
C ASN A 67 -0.59 -18.63 2.15
N TRP A 68 0.04 -17.46 2.03
CA TRP A 68 0.67 -16.95 0.82
C TRP A 68 2.18 -16.79 1.03
N ALA A 69 2.87 -17.92 1.18
CA ALA A 69 4.32 -17.97 1.42
C ALA A 69 5.17 -17.63 0.17
N GLN A 70 4.65 -16.80 -0.73
CA GLN A 70 5.30 -16.34 -1.95
C GLN A 70 5.44 -14.81 -1.93
N VAL A 71 6.31 -14.31 -2.79
CA VAL A 71 6.50 -12.88 -3.01
C VAL A 71 5.52 -12.41 -4.07
N TRP A 72 4.77 -11.36 -3.77
CA TRP A 72 3.81 -10.74 -4.68
C TRP A 72 4.19 -9.28 -4.92
N THR A 73 4.02 -8.82 -6.15
CA THR A 73 4.35 -7.45 -6.57
C THR A 73 3.45 -6.45 -5.84
N ARG A 74 2.15 -6.73 -5.76
CA ARG A 74 1.17 -5.85 -5.12
C ARG A 74 1.37 -5.77 -3.62
N ASP A 75 1.38 -6.91 -2.92
CA ASP A 75 1.59 -6.98 -1.48
C ASP A 75 2.87 -6.27 -1.08
N THR A 76 3.98 -6.54 -1.77
CA THR A 76 5.26 -5.89 -1.50
C THR A 76 5.18 -4.39 -1.74
N SER A 77 4.63 -3.96 -2.86
CA SER A 77 4.61 -2.54 -3.25
C SER A 77 3.73 -1.72 -2.33
N TYR A 78 2.50 -2.18 -2.07
CA TYR A 78 1.59 -1.50 -1.16
C TYR A 78 2.12 -1.48 0.27
N SER A 79 2.65 -2.60 0.76
CA SER A 79 3.23 -2.65 2.11
C SER A 79 4.44 -1.73 2.26
N THR A 80 5.30 -1.66 1.22
CA THR A 80 6.44 -0.75 1.18
C THR A 80 5.99 0.70 1.27
N GLU A 81 5.00 1.10 0.47
CA GLU A 81 4.44 2.45 0.50
C GLU A 81 3.74 2.77 1.82
N LEU A 82 3.00 1.84 2.40
CA LEU A 82 2.24 2.06 3.63
C LEU A 82 3.11 2.12 4.91
N ALA A 83 4.18 1.31 5.00
CA ALA A 83 5.00 1.24 6.22
C ALA A 83 6.40 0.62 6.03
N CYS A 84 6.54 -0.38 5.15
CA CYS A 84 7.74 -1.22 5.11
C CYS A 84 8.98 -0.48 4.58
N ALA A 85 8.84 0.60 3.80
CA ALA A 85 9.97 1.46 3.44
C ALA A 85 10.66 2.06 4.68
N LEU A 86 9.87 2.42 5.71
CA LEU A 86 10.39 2.99 6.95
C LEU A 86 10.94 1.92 7.90
N LEU A 87 10.26 0.77 7.98
CA LEU A 87 10.55 -0.24 8.98
C LEU A 87 11.57 -1.29 8.56
N HIS A 88 11.58 -1.66 7.28
CA HIS A 88 12.37 -2.76 6.73
C HIS A 88 12.90 -2.41 5.33
N PRO A 89 13.63 -1.28 5.16
CA PRO A 89 14.05 -0.77 3.84
C PRO A 89 14.90 -1.76 3.05
N ASP A 90 15.79 -2.51 3.70
CA ASP A 90 16.67 -3.47 3.01
C ASP A 90 15.90 -4.69 2.47
N VAL A 91 14.89 -5.14 3.22
CA VAL A 91 13.98 -6.22 2.79
C VAL A 91 13.10 -5.72 1.64
N ALA A 92 12.58 -4.49 1.73
CA ALA A 92 11.81 -3.87 0.67
C ALA A 92 12.63 -3.72 -0.62
N LYS A 93 13.87 -3.22 -0.52
CA LYS A 93 14.81 -3.10 -1.65
C LYS A 93 15.06 -4.45 -2.31
N THR A 94 15.42 -5.46 -1.51
CA THR A 94 15.73 -6.81 -2.01
C THR A 94 14.52 -7.44 -2.70
N THR A 95 13.33 -7.28 -2.12
CA THR A 95 12.10 -7.86 -2.65
C THR A 95 11.68 -7.17 -3.95
N LEU A 96 11.55 -5.84 -3.95
CA LEU A 96 11.12 -5.05 -5.11
C LEU A 96 12.09 -5.17 -6.28
N LEU A 97 13.40 -5.14 -6.02
CA LEU A 97 14.38 -5.24 -7.11
C LEU A 97 14.38 -6.62 -7.78
N GLY A 98 13.93 -7.67 -7.08
CA GLY A 98 13.75 -9.01 -7.62
C GLY A 98 12.43 -9.24 -8.38
N LEU A 99 11.42 -8.38 -8.19
CA LEU A 99 10.09 -8.51 -8.81
C LEU A 99 10.08 -7.97 -10.24
N THR A 100 10.75 -8.70 -11.13
CA THR A 100 10.90 -8.34 -12.54
C THR A 100 10.57 -9.49 -13.49
N GLN A 101 10.25 -9.14 -14.74
CA GLN A 101 10.09 -10.09 -15.83
C GLN A 101 10.61 -9.50 -17.14
N ALA A 102 11.23 -10.33 -17.98
CA ALA A 102 11.58 -9.94 -19.35
C ALA A 102 10.33 -10.02 -20.24
N VAL A 103 10.07 -8.96 -21.00
CA VAL A 103 8.97 -8.87 -21.97
C VAL A 103 9.56 -8.74 -23.36
N ASP A 104 9.11 -9.61 -24.27
CA ASP A 104 9.62 -9.63 -25.64
C ASP A 104 9.40 -8.29 -26.36
N GLY A 105 10.45 -7.84 -27.06
CA GLY A 105 10.50 -6.55 -27.74
C GLY A 105 10.53 -5.31 -26.83
N ILE A 106 10.53 -5.45 -25.49
CA ILE A 106 10.49 -4.33 -24.53
C ILE A 106 11.65 -4.38 -23.53
N GLY A 107 11.94 -5.55 -22.96
CA GLY A 107 12.98 -5.74 -21.94
C GLY A 107 12.42 -5.96 -20.53
N GLU A 108 13.21 -5.63 -19.51
CA GLU A 108 12.87 -5.89 -18.10
C GLU A 108 11.78 -4.93 -17.59
N CYS A 109 10.61 -5.48 -17.26
CA CYS A 109 9.45 -4.80 -16.69
C CYS A 109 9.22 -5.23 -15.23
N TRP A 110 8.37 -4.50 -14.53
CA TRP A 110 7.78 -4.97 -13.27
C TRP A 110 7.05 -6.31 -13.47
N TYR A 111 7.23 -7.23 -12.53
CA TYR A 111 6.58 -8.54 -12.55
C TYR A 111 5.06 -8.39 -12.41
N GLN A 112 4.30 -9.18 -13.17
CA GLN A 112 2.84 -9.23 -13.06
C GLN A 112 2.49 -10.48 -12.29
N ASP A 113 1.80 -10.27 -11.18
CA ASP A 113 1.33 -11.35 -10.34
C ASP A 113 0.39 -12.30 -11.11
N ARG A 114 0.43 -13.59 -10.77
CA ARG A 114 -0.40 -14.63 -11.38
C ARG A 114 -1.49 -15.04 -10.40
N CYS A 115 -2.68 -14.50 -10.59
CA CYS A 115 -3.81 -14.73 -9.68
C CYS A 115 -4.72 -15.87 -10.15
N GLY A 116 -5.56 -16.39 -9.25
CA GLY A 116 -6.39 -17.58 -9.50
C GLY A 116 -7.44 -17.41 -10.62
N HIS A 117 -8.38 -16.47 -10.48
CA HIS A 117 -9.59 -16.43 -11.32
C HIS A 117 -9.41 -15.61 -12.62
N PHE A 118 -8.61 -14.55 -12.60
CA PHE A 118 -8.32 -13.72 -13.79
C PHE A 118 -6.83 -13.66 -14.12
N ALA A 119 -6.19 -14.82 -14.23
CA ALA A 119 -4.73 -14.96 -14.23
C ALA A 119 -3.97 -14.06 -15.21
N GLY A 120 -3.27 -13.05 -14.65
CA GLY A 120 -2.11 -12.37 -15.24
C GLY A 120 -2.37 -11.48 -16.45
N TRP A 121 -1.29 -10.97 -17.03
CA TRP A 121 -1.33 -10.13 -18.22
C TRP A 121 -1.86 -10.90 -19.44
N PRO A 122 -2.79 -10.36 -20.26
CA PRO A 122 -3.30 -8.98 -20.26
C PRO A 122 -4.63 -8.78 -19.49
N ASN A 123 -5.11 -9.76 -18.74
CA ASN A 123 -6.38 -9.63 -17.99
C ASN A 123 -6.19 -8.77 -16.73
N LEU A 124 -5.05 -8.96 -16.07
CA LEU A 124 -4.55 -8.19 -14.93
C LEU A 124 -3.32 -7.40 -15.38
N THR A 125 -3.40 -6.07 -15.26
CA THR A 125 -2.42 -5.13 -15.82
C THR A 125 -1.90 -4.14 -14.78
N ASP A 126 -1.92 -4.49 -13.50
CA ASP A 126 -1.59 -3.60 -12.38
C ASP A 126 -0.13 -3.68 -11.90
N ALA A 127 0.75 -4.45 -12.57
CA ALA A 127 2.18 -4.56 -12.25
C ALA A 127 2.93 -3.23 -12.12
N ILE A 128 2.42 -2.15 -12.73
CA ILE A 128 2.97 -0.80 -12.62
C ILE A 128 3.01 -0.29 -11.16
N VAL A 129 2.26 -0.91 -10.24
CA VAL A 129 2.32 -0.64 -8.79
C VAL A 129 3.73 -0.75 -8.20
N GLY A 130 4.61 -1.58 -8.80
CA GLY A 130 6.03 -1.68 -8.43
C GLY A 130 6.76 -0.33 -8.45
N ALA A 131 6.34 0.58 -9.32
CA ALA A 131 6.88 1.93 -9.41
C ALA A 131 6.60 2.74 -8.14
N ALA A 132 5.36 2.71 -7.64
CA ALA A 132 4.95 3.44 -6.45
C ALA A 132 5.67 2.96 -5.18
N GLY A 133 5.73 1.64 -4.97
CA GLY A 133 6.44 1.06 -3.82
C GLY A 133 7.94 1.33 -3.85
N THR A 134 8.57 1.32 -5.03
CA THR A 134 10.01 1.61 -5.13
C THR A 134 10.30 3.11 -5.01
N TRP A 135 9.38 3.97 -5.47
CA TRP A 135 9.50 5.42 -5.29
C TRP A 135 9.39 5.83 -3.82
N SER A 136 8.42 5.27 -3.08
CA SER A 136 8.29 5.53 -1.63
C SER A 136 9.54 5.07 -0.87
N LEU A 137 10.10 3.91 -1.25
CA LEU A 137 11.37 3.43 -0.70
C LEU A 137 12.52 4.42 -0.95
N TYR A 138 12.62 5.00 -2.15
CA TYR A 138 13.59 6.05 -2.44
C TYR A 138 13.35 7.31 -1.60
N GLN A 139 12.11 7.78 -1.45
CA GLN A 139 11.80 8.98 -0.67
C GLN A 139 12.22 8.83 0.81
N VAL A 140 12.00 7.64 1.37
CA VAL A 140 12.36 7.31 2.76
C VAL A 140 13.87 7.12 2.95
N THR A 141 14.52 6.38 2.05
CA THR A 141 15.94 5.98 2.22
C THR A 141 16.94 6.97 1.63
N GLY A 142 16.53 7.74 0.62
CA GLY A 142 17.45 8.55 -0.20
C GLY A 142 18.38 7.72 -1.11
N ASP A 143 18.17 6.41 -1.20
CA ASP A 143 19.06 5.49 -1.91
C ASP A 143 19.03 5.70 -3.42
N ARG A 144 20.07 6.34 -3.94
CA ARG A 144 20.18 6.70 -5.37
C ARG A 144 20.34 5.48 -6.28
N ASP A 145 20.75 4.32 -5.76
CA ASP A 145 20.89 3.11 -6.57
C ASP A 145 19.53 2.57 -7.03
N LEU A 146 18.44 2.99 -6.37
CA LEU A 146 17.07 2.66 -6.77
C LEU A 146 16.62 3.42 -8.02
N LEU A 147 17.14 4.64 -8.25
CA LEU A 147 16.56 5.58 -9.22
C LEU A 147 16.60 5.05 -10.65
N ARG A 148 17.74 4.48 -11.08
CA ARG A 148 17.88 3.98 -12.46
C ARG A 148 17.04 2.72 -12.71
N PRO A 149 17.09 1.66 -11.88
CA PRO A 149 16.19 0.52 -12.01
C PRO A 149 14.71 0.93 -11.97
N LEU A 150 14.32 1.82 -11.04
CA LEU A 150 12.97 2.35 -10.93
C LEU A 150 12.52 3.01 -12.24
N TYR A 151 13.31 3.96 -12.74
CA TYR A 151 12.99 4.72 -13.94
C TYR A 151 12.87 3.80 -15.17
N GLU A 152 13.87 2.95 -15.42
CA GLU A 152 13.91 2.11 -16.62
C GLU A 152 12.82 1.04 -16.62
N ARG A 153 12.59 0.36 -15.50
CA ARG A 153 11.52 -0.65 -15.38
C ARG A 153 10.14 -0.03 -15.51
N THR A 154 9.94 1.14 -14.90
CA THR A 154 8.66 1.86 -15.00
C THR A 154 8.40 2.32 -16.43
N LEU A 155 9.42 2.88 -17.12
CA LEU A 155 9.27 3.28 -18.52
C LEU A 155 8.93 2.08 -19.42
N ARG A 156 9.61 0.94 -19.24
CA ARG A 156 9.34 -0.29 -20.01
C ARG A 156 7.96 -0.87 -19.68
N SER A 157 7.53 -0.87 -18.42
CA SER A 157 6.18 -1.29 -18.03
C SER A 157 5.10 -0.38 -18.61
N LEU A 158 5.32 0.94 -18.64
CA LEU A 158 4.43 1.89 -19.31
C LEU A 158 4.35 1.60 -20.82
N GLN A 159 5.50 1.38 -21.48
CA GLN A 159 5.54 1.02 -22.91
C GLN A 159 4.74 -0.26 -23.20
N ARG A 160 4.87 -1.29 -22.35
CA ARG A 160 4.09 -2.52 -22.46
C ARG A 160 2.60 -2.26 -22.35
N ALA A 161 2.19 -1.49 -21.35
CA ALA A 161 0.79 -1.14 -21.14
C ALA A 161 0.22 -0.30 -22.28
N GLU A 162 0.98 0.65 -22.80
CA GLU A 162 0.59 1.46 -23.96
C GLU A 162 0.41 0.61 -25.21
N ARG A 163 1.21 -0.45 -25.38
CA ARG A 163 1.09 -1.40 -26.49
C ARG A 163 -0.13 -2.31 -26.35
N ASP A 164 -0.38 -2.84 -25.15
CA ASP A 164 -1.31 -3.97 -24.97
C ASP A 164 -2.67 -3.58 -24.40
N ALA A 165 -2.75 -2.51 -23.60
CA ALA A 165 -3.90 -2.21 -22.74
C ALA A 165 -4.42 -0.76 -22.88
N PHE A 166 -3.70 0.15 -23.55
CA PHE A 166 -4.17 1.52 -23.70
C PHE A 166 -5.19 1.66 -24.82
N SER A 167 -6.32 2.32 -24.54
CA SER A 167 -7.33 2.70 -25.52
C SER A 167 -7.12 4.15 -25.94
N PRO A 168 -6.68 4.44 -27.19
CA PRO A 168 -6.59 5.80 -27.70
C PRO A 168 -7.94 6.52 -27.76
N GLN A 169 -9.03 5.77 -27.91
CA GLN A 169 -10.38 6.31 -28.01
C GLN A 169 -10.87 6.87 -26.67
N LEU A 170 -10.59 6.16 -25.57
CA LEU A 170 -10.99 6.58 -24.22
C LEU A 170 -9.88 7.35 -23.49
N GLY A 171 -8.63 7.20 -23.91
CA GLY A 171 -7.47 7.72 -23.18
C GLY A 171 -7.24 7.00 -21.83
N LEU A 172 -7.71 5.75 -21.71
CA LEU A 172 -7.67 4.93 -20.49
C LEU A 172 -6.91 3.61 -20.71
N PHE A 173 -6.52 2.96 -19.62
CA PHE A 173 -5.90 1.63 -19.63
C PHE A 173 -6.91 0.56 -19.23
N SER A 174 -6.99 -0.52 -20.01
CA SER A 174 -7.87 -1.64 -19.75
C SER A 174 -7.24 -2.66 -18.81
N GLY A 175 -8.08 -3.53 -18.26
CA GLY A 175 -7.73 -4.55 -17.29
C GLY A 175 -8.66 -4.50 -16.08
N CYS A 176 -8.61 -5.54 -15.27
CA CYS A 176 -9.33 -5.55 -14.00
C CYS A 176 -8.79 -4.48 -13.05
N SER A 177 -9.62 -4.09 -12.08
CA SER A 177 -9.22 -3.29 -10.93
C SER A 177 -8.12 -3.97 -10.13
N SER A 178 -7.15 -3.18 -9.68
CA SER A 178 -6.02 -3.66 -8.88
C SER A 178 -6.50 -4.49 -7.69
N PHE A 179 -5.84 -5.60 -7.40
CA PHE A 179 -6.16 -6.61 -6.37
C PHE A 179 -7.57 -7.26 -6.42
N MET A 180 -8.51 -6.72 -7.19
CA MET A 180 -9.91 -7.16 -7.23
C MET A 180 -10.10 -8.33 -8.21
N GLU A 181 -9.25 -9.35 -8.18
CA GLU A 181 -9.22 -10.42 -9.17
C GLU A 181 -10.15 -11.63 -8.90
N SER A 182 -11.21 -11.45 -8.12
CA SER A 182 -12.15 -12.52 -7.77
C SER A 182 -13.46 -12.34 -8.53
N ASP A 183 -14.19 -13.41 -8.81
CA ASP A 183 -15.49 -13.29 -9.50
C ASP A 183 -16.46 -12.36 -8.76
N SER A 184 -16.41 -12.41 -7.43
CA SER A 184 -17.21 -11.57 -6.54
C SER A 184 -16.92 -10.07 -6.59
N ALA A 185 -15.82 -9.66 -7.25
CA ALA A 185 -15.50 -8.25 -7.48
C ALA A 185 -16.22 -7.63 -8.68
N TYR A 186 -17.01 -8.41 -9.43
CA TYR A 186 -17.70 -7.96 -10.66
C TYR A 186 -19.11 -8.56 -10.76
N PRO A 187 -19.98 -8.03 -11.64
CA PRO A 187 -21.24 -8.68 -11.95
C PRO A 187 -21.03 -10.14 -12.40
N LYS A 188 -21.98 -11.02 -12.10
CA LYS A 188 -21.90 -12.46 -12.44
C LYS A 188 -21.57 -12.78 -13.90
N ALA A 189 -21.86 -11.85 -14.82
CA ALA A 189 -21.53 -11.98 -16.24
C ALA A 189 -20.02 -12.04 -16.54
N TYR A 190 -19.15 -11.67 -15.59
CA TYR A 190 -17.68 -11.76 -15.72
C TYR A 190 -17.07 -12.99 -15.04
N ALA A 191 -17.87 -13.78 -14.30
CA ALA A 191 -17.36 -14.94 -13.58
C ALA A 191 -16.64 -15.92 -14.53
N ASP A 192 -15.43 -16.36 -14.13
CA ASP A 192 -14.55 -17.22 -14.93
C ASP A 192 -14.19 -16.66 -16.32
N ASN A 193 -14.39 -15.36 -16.57
CA ASN A 193 -14.25 -14.74 -17.89
C ASN A 193 -13.23 -13.59 -17.90
N GLY A 194 -11.98 -13.93 -17.63
CA GLY A 194 -10.86 -12.98 -17.63
C GLY A 194 -10.70 -12.23 -18.95
N ALA A 195 -10.99 -12.87 -20.10
CA ALA A 195 -10.87 -12.23 -21.42
C ALA A 195 -11.92 -11.14 -21.65
N LYS A 196 -13.11 -11.27 -21.05
CA LYS A 196 -14.12 -10.22 -21.05
C LYS A 196 -13.71 -9.09 -20.10
N LEU A 197 -13.23 -9.44 -18.92
CA LEU A 197 -12.77 -8.48 -17.91
C LEU A 197 -11.56 -7.66 -18.40
N ALA A 198 -10.66 -8.24 -19.20
CA ALA A 198 -9.52 -7.54 -19.79
C ALA A 198 -9.91 -6.32 -20.65
N LYS A 199 -11.18 -6.25 -21.07
CA LYS A 199 -11.74 -5.16 -21.90
C LYS A 199 -12.41 -4.06 -21.07
N THR A 200 -12.52 -4.23 -19.75
CA THR A 200 -13.00 -3.19 -18.85
C THR A 200 -11.90 -2.18 -18.56
N PHE A 201 -12.27 -0.99 -18.10
CA PHE A 201 -11.35 0.06 -17.66
C PHE A 201 -11.64 0.41 -16.21
N ALA A 202 -10.82 -0.06 -15.28
CA ALA A 202 -11.00 0.18 -13.86
C ALA A 202 -10.33 1.47 -13.37
N LEU A 203 -10.98 2.15 -12.42
CA LEU A 203 -10.50 3.38 -11.80
C LEU A 203 -9.11 3.21 -11.17
N SER A 204 -8.95 2.24 -10.26
CA SER A 204 -7.69 1.97 -9.57
C SER A 204 -6.54 1.69 -10.54
N THR A 205 -6.77 0.89 -11.58
CA THR A 205 -5.77 0.55 -12.60
C THR A 205 -5.36 1.78 -13.41
N CYS A 206 -6.31 2.60 -13.86
CA CYS A 206 -5.99 3.86 -14.52
C CYS A 206 -5.21 4.82 -13.60
N LEU A 207 -5.55 4.87 -12.31
CA LEU A 207 -4.82 5.67 -11.32
C LEU A 207 -3.40 5.13 -11.10
N LEU A 208 -3.18 3.82 -11.08
CA LEU A 208 -1.84 3.23 -11.01
C LEU A 208 -0.98 3.63 -12.22
N TYR A 209 -1.55 3.67 -13.43
CA TYR A 209 -0.83 4.16 -14.61
C TYR A 209 -0.55 5.66 -14.57
N TYR A 210 -1.49 6.46 -14.06
CA TYR A 210 -1.25 7.88 -13.80
C TYR A 210 -0.08 8.08 -12.83
N ARG A 211 -0.06 7.33 -11.71
CA ARG A 211 1.07 7.31 -10.76
C ARG A 211 2.36 6.85 -11.43
N GLY A 212 2.30 5.81 -12.28
CA GLY A 212 3.45 5.32 -13.03
C GLY A 212 4.09 6.40 -13.91
N TYR A 213 3.29 7.19 -14.62
CA TYR A 213 3.82 8.32 -15.39
C TYR A 213 4.45 9.39 -14.51
N LEU A 214 3.85 9.71 -13.36
CA LEU A 214 4.40 10.69 -12.42
C LEU A 214 5.73 10.21 -11.85
N VAL A 215 5.80 8.97 -11.35
CA VAL A 215 7.02 8.37 -10.81
C VAL A 215 8.12 8.29 -11.85
N ALA A 216 7.82 7.86 -13.08
CA ALA A 216 8.79 7.85 -14.16
C ALA A 216 9.32 9.26 -14.47
N ALA A 217 8.45 10.27 -14.44
CA ALA A 217 8.87 11.65 -14.66
C ALA A 217 9.70 12.19 -13.48
N ASP A 218 9.30 11.93 -12.23
CA ASP A 218 10.04 12.39 -11.04
C ASP A 218 11.43 11.73 -10.97
N ALA A 219 11.51 10.41 -11.18
CA ALA A 219 12.78 9.69 -11.21
C ALA A 219 13.65 10.10 -12.41
N GLY A 220 13.03 10.32 -13.58
CA GLY A 220 13.71 10.79 -14.79
C GLY A 220 14.34 12.17 -14.60
N GLU A 221 13.64 13.09 -13.94
CA GLU A 221 14.14 14.44 -13.65
C GLU A 221 15.37 14.39 -12.73
N LEU A 222 15.34 13.54 -11.70
CA LEU A 222 16.50 13.29 -10.82
C LEU A 222 17.69 12.63 -11.53
N LEU A 223 17.44 11.97 -12.67
CA LEU A 223 18.44 11.35 -13.56
C LEU A 223 18.82 12.23 -14.76
N GLY A 224 18.29 13.46 -14.85
CA GLY A 224 18.56 14.39 -15.95
C GLY A 224 17.98 13.97 -17.30
N GLN A 225 16.89 13.19 -17.32
CA GLN A 225 16.19 12.77 -18.54
C GLN A 225 15.15 13.80 -18.98
N ASP A 226 14.75 13.79 -20.26
CA ASP A 226 13.58 14.54 -20.71
C ASP A 226 12.29 13.83 -20.28
N VAL A 227 11.46 14.55 -19.52
CA VAL A 227 10.25 14.04 -18.88
C VAL A 227 8.98 14.72 -19.39
N HIS A 228 9.09 15.66 -20.34
CA HIS A 228 7.95 16.45 -20.82
C HIS A 228 6.82 15.56 -21.35
N LEU A 229 7.16 14.54 -22.14
CA LEU A 229 6.16 13.61 -22.68
C LEU A 229 5.46 12.80 -21.59
N LEU A 230 6.18 12.36 -20.56
CA LEU A 230 5.61 11.61 -19.43
C LEU A 230 4.59 12.46 -18.66
N ARG A 231 4.95 13.72 -18.37
CA ARG A 231 4.04 14.68 -17.71
C ARG A 231 2.81 14.98 -18.57
N GLN A 232 2.99 15.12 -19.89
CA GLN A 232 1.88 15.33 -20.82
C GLN A 232 0.93 14.13 -20.85
N LYS A 233 1.47 12.90 -20.90
CA LYS A 233 0.68 11.66 -20.84
C LYS A 233 -0.08 11.56 -19.50
N ALA A 234 0.58 11.84 -18.38
CA ALA A 234 -0.07 11.89 -17.06
C ALA A 234 -1.24 12.88 -17.02
N SER A 235 -1.04 14.10 -17.56
CA SER A 235 -2.07 15.13 -17.62
C SER A 235 -3.29 14.69 -18.44
N ARG A 236 -3.07 14.10 -19.62
CA ARG A 236 -4.14 13.55 -20.46
C ARG A 236 -4.91 12.43 -19.76
N LEU A 237 -4.20 11.50 -19.12
CA LEU A 237 -4.82 10.39 -18.38
C LEU A 237 -5.65 10.91 -17.19
N LYS A 238 -5.15 11.89 -16.44
CA LYS A 238 -5.92 12.54 -15.37
C LYS A 238 -7.21 13.18 -15.90
N GLN A 239 -7.17 13.83 -17.07
CA GLN A 239 -8.36 14.40 -17.70
C GLN A 239 -9.35 13.30 -18.11
N ALA A 240 -8.87 12.22 -18.74
CA ALA A 240 -9.70 11.08 -19.12
C ALA A 240 -10.36 10.43 -17.89
N ILE A 241 -9.61 10.21 -16.80
CA ILE A 241 -10.17 9.66 -15.56
C ILE A 241 -11.29 10.57 -15.01
N ASN A 242 -11.03 11.88 -14.93
CA ASN A 242 -12.03 12.84 -14.45
C ASN A 242 -13.27 12.95 -15.35
N HIS A 243 -13.12 12.70 -16.64
CA HIS A 243 -14.22 12.73 -17.61
C HIS A 243 -15.08 11.47 -17.53
N HIS A 244 -14.46 10.30 -17.46
CA HIS A 244 -15.15 9.01 -17.59
C HIS A 244 -15.69 8.46 -16.27
N PHE A 245 -15.02 8.69 -15.15
CA PHE A 245 -15.37 8.03 -13.89
C PHE A 245 -16.14 8.94 -12.92
N TRP A 246 -16.07 10.27 -13.03
CA TRP A 246 -16.70 11.14 -12.02
C TRP A 246 -18.23 11.08 -12.09
N VAL A 247 -18.88 10.67 -10.99
CA VAL A 247 -20.34 10.60 -10.88
C VAL A 247 -20.84 11.77 -10.06
N GLN A 248 -21.22 12.86 -10.73
CA GLN A 248 -21.62 14.13 -10.09
C GLN A 248 -22.72 13.97 -9.03
N GLU A 249 -23.70 13.10 -9.29
CA GLU A 249 -24.85 12.86 -8.40
C GLU A 249 -24.47 12.08 -7.14
N LYS A 250 -23.43 11.25 -7.23
CA LYS A 250 -22.91 10.47 -6.10
C LYS A 250 -21.83 11.20 -5.33
N GLY A 251 -21.12 12.13 -5.97
CA GLY A 251 -20.01 12.89 -5.36
C GLY A 251 -18.72 12.08 -5.20
N TYR A 252 -18.60 10.96 -5.92
CA TYR A 252 -17.42 10.09 -5.97
C TYR A 252 -17.23 9.53 -7.39
N TYR A 253 -16.17 8.74 -7.61
CA TYR A 253 -15.88 8.10 -8.89
C TYR A 253 -16.54 6.72 -9.00
N GLY A 254 -17.03 6.37 -10.18
CA GLY A 254 -17.50 5.01 -10.47
C GLY A 254 -16.33 4.03 -10.60
N TYR A 255 -16.64 2.76 -10.44
CA TYR A 255 -15.68 1.68 -10.30
C TYR A 255 -14.95 1.33 -11.62
N PHE A 256 -15.69 0.98 -12.67
CA PHE A 256 -15.10 0.63 -13.97
C PHE A 256 -16.04 0.98 -15.14
N LEU A 257 -15.47 1.17 -16.34
CA LEU A 257 -16.23 1.11 -17.59
C LEU A 257 -16.26 -0.33 -18.09
N ASP A 258 -17.44 -0.84 -18.43
CA ASP A 258 -17.61 -2.17 -19.03
C ASP A 258 -17.01 -2.24 -20.46
N GLU A 259 -17.10 -3.41 -21.10
CA GLU A 259 -16.60 -3.62 -22.46
C GLU A 259 -17.31 -2.78 -23.54
N HIS A 260 -18.42 -2.13 -23.18
CA HIS A 260 -19.21 -1.25 -24.03
C HIS A 260 -19.03 0.24 -23.68
N GLY A 261 -18.19 0.55 -22.69
CA GLY A 261 -17.95 1.92 -22.23
C GLY A 261 -19.02 2.45 -21.27
N VAL A 262 -19.88 1.59 -20.73
CA VAL A 262 -20.90 1.98 -19.74
C VAL A 262 -20.27 1.96 -18.34
N LEU A 263 -20.49 3.02 -17.57
CA LEU A 263 -19.94 3.16 -16.23
C LEU A 263 -20.73 2.33 -15.21
N GLU A 264 -20.03 1.43 -14.52
CA GLU A 264 -20.48 0.83 -13.25
C GLU A 264 -20.27 1.85 -12.13
N VAL A 265 -21.36 2.38 -11.58
CA VAL A 265 -21.35 3.52 -10.66
C VAL A 265 -21.13 3.13 -9.19
N ARG A 266 -20.97 1.84 -8.87
CA ARG A 266 -20.48 1.42 -7.56
C ARG A 266 -19.15 2.09 -7.23
N MET A 267 -18.88 2.23 -5.94
CA MET A 267 -17.61 2.73 -5.43
C MET A 267 -16.63 1.56 -5.30
N GLU A 268 -15.35 1.82 -5.61
CA GLU A 268 -14.22 0.94 -5.28
C GLU A 268 -13.19 1.70 -4.43
N GLY A 269 -12.85 1.11 -3.28
CA GLY A 269 -12.24 1.84 -2.16
C GLY A 269 -10.81 2.32 -2.42
N LEU A 270 -9.97 1.49 -3.05
CA LEU A 270 -8.59 1.85 -3.36
C LEU A 270 -8.55 2.95 -4.43
N GLY A 271 -9.43 2.86 -5.43
CA GLY A 271 -9.63 3.88 -6.45
C GLY A 271 -10.01 5.24 -5.88
N GLU A 272 -10.97 5.29 -4.95
CA GLU A 272 -11.33 6.54 -4.26
C GLU A 272 -10.16 7.13 -3.45
N ALA A 273 -9.47 6.29 -2.68
CA ALA A 273 -8.31 6.72 -1.90
C ALA A 273 -7.20 7.28 -2.80
N PHE A 274 -6.89 6.60 -3.90
CA PHE A 274 -5.89 7.05 -4.87
C PHE A 274 -6.33 8.30 -5.62
N ALA A 275 -7.62 8.48 -5.93
CA ALA A 275 -8.07 9.70 -6.58
C ALA A 275 -7.74 10.94 -5.72
N ILE A 276 -7.86 10.83 -4.40
CA ILE A 276 -7.46 11.88 -3.45
C ILE A 276 -5.94 11.98 -3.35
N LEU A 277 -5.24 10.90 -3.02
CA LEU A 277 -3.80 10.90 -2.73
C LEU A 277 -2.94 11.34 -3.94
N THR A 278 -3.42 11.11 -5.15
CA THR A 278 -2.71 11.48 -6.39
C THR A 278 -3.13 12.84 -6.94
N GLY A 279 -4.10 13.51 -6.29
CA GLY A 279 -4.65 14.78 -6.72
C GLY A 279 -5.43 14.73 -8.04
N VAL A 280 -5.85 13.54 -8.50
CA VAL A 280 -6.79 13.42 -9.61
C VAL A 280 -8.12 14.05 -9.24
N ALA A 281 -8.59 13.81 -8.01
CA ALA A 281 -9.59 14.60 -7.35
C ALA A 281 -9.00 15.96 -6.95
N SER A 282 -9.69 17.05 -7.29
CA SER A 282 -9.36 18.38 -6.75
C SER A 282 -9.60 18.40 -5.23
N PRO A 283 -9.03 19.37 -4.48
CA PRO A 283 -9.30 19.49 -3.05
C PRO A 283 -10.79 19.61 -2.70
N HIS A 284 -11.60 20.18 -3.60
CA HIS A 284 -13.05 20.20 -3.43
C HIS A 284 -13.67 18.81 -3.61
N ARG A 285 -13.32 18.09 -4.69
CA ARG A 285 -13.79 16.72 -4.91
C ARG A 285 -13.33 15.77 -3.82
N ALA A 286 -12.10 15.91 -3.31
CA ALA A 286 -11.61 15.09 -2.19
C ALA A 286 -12.51 15.18 -0.96
N LYS A 287 -12.96 16.38 -0.59
CA LYS A 287 -13.93 16.57 0.50
C LYS A 287 -15.30 15.97 0.17
N GLN A 288 -15.74 16.07 -1.08
CA GLN A 288 -17.01 15.46 -1.52
C GLN A 288 -16.95 13.94 -1.45
N ILE A 289 -15.84 13.34 -1.88
CA ILE A 289 -15.60 11.89 -1.84
C ILE A 289 -15.65 11.41 -0.38
N LEU A 290 -14.88 12.03 0.52
CA LEU A 290 -14.86 11.64 1.93
C LEU A 290 -16.23 11.73 2.61
N HIS A 291 -17.05 12.70 2.23
CA HIS A 291 -18.40 12.88 2.76
C HIS A 291 -19.43 11.93 2.14
N SER A 292 -19.34 11.65 0.84
CA SER A 292 -20.38 10.95 0.09
C SER A 292 -20.12 9.46 -0.09
N THR A 293 -18.87 9.02 0.05
CA THR A 293 -18.52 7.62 -0.09
C THR A 293 -19.10 6.79 1.08
N PRO A 294 -19.87 5.73 0.80
CA PRO A 294 -20.40 4.85 1.84
C PRO A 294 -19.29 4.16 2.63
N THR A 295 -19.51 4.03 3.94
CA THR A 295 -18.67 3.24 4.86
C THR A 295 -19.55 2.26 5.64
N THR A 296 -18.93 1.35 6.38
CA THR A 296 -19.62 0.36 7.21
C THR A 296 -19.29 0.59 8.69
N SER A 297 -20.04 -0.04 9.59
CA SER A 297 -19.77 0.04 11.03
C SER A 297 -18.49 -0.70 11.47
N TRP A 298 -17.87 -1.43 10.55
CA TRP A 298 -16.68 -2.23 10.79
C TRP A 298 -15.44 -1.73 10.04
N GLY A 299 -15.56 -0.68 9.22
CA GLY A 299 -14.45 -0.12 8.45
C GLY A 299 -14.83 0.21 7.01
N PHE A 300 -13.81 0.53 6.21
CA PHE A 300 -13.98 0.97 4.83
C PHE A 300 -13.99 -0.23 3.87
N PRO A 301 -15.09 -0.46 3.11
CA PRO A 301 -15.18 -1.61 2.23
C PRO A 301 -14.37 -1.40 0.94
N CYS A 302 -13.83 -2.48 0.39
CA CYS A 302 -13.17 -2.45 -0.93
C CYS A 302 -14.12 -2.11 -2.08
N LEU A 303 -15.43 -2.34 -1.91
CA LEU A 303 -16.47 -2.13 -2.93
C LEU A 303 -17.80 -1.82 -2.23
N TRP A 304 -18.57 -0.84 -2.73
CA TRP A 304 -19.92 -0.61 -2.23
C TRP A 304 -20.91 0.02 -3.24
N PRO A 305 -22.22 -0.31 -3.19
CA PRO A 305 -22.80 -1.48 -2.51
C PRO A 305 -22.30 -2.79 -3.12
N GLN A 306 -22.34 -3.85 -2.32
CA GLN A 306 -22.05 -5.22 -2.77
C GLN A 306 -22.91 -5.61 -3.99
N PHE A 307 -22.38 -6.51 -4.82
CA PHE A 307 -23.15 -7.26 -5.80
C PHE A 307 -24.05 -8.27 -5.06
N GLU A 308 -25.36 -8.18 -5.27
CA GLU A 308 -26.34 -8.98 -4.53
C GLU A 308 -26.19 -10.49 -4.80
N GLU A 309 -25.79 -10.85 -6.01
CA GLU A 309 -25.55 -12.24 -6.42
C GLU A 309 -24.43 -12.96 -5.65
N TRP A 310 -23.57 -12.20 -4.96
CA TRP A 310 -22.33 -12.65 -4.31
C TRP A 310 -22.35 -12.47 -2.79
N LYS A 311 -23.51 -12.21 -2.17
CA LYS A 311 -23.59 -12.00 -0.71
C LYS A 311 -23.59 -13.29 0.12
N ASN A 312 -23.71 -14.46 -0.51
CA ASN A 312 -23.77 -15.73 0.22
C ASN A 312 -22.38 -16.29 0.54
N TYR A 313 -21.98 -16.19 1.81
CA TYR A 313 -20.70 -16.69 2.34
C TYR A 313 -20.57 -18.22 2.42
N GLN A 314 -21.65 -18.98 2.19
CA GLN A 314 -21.62 -20.46 2.22
C GLN A 314 -21.25 -21.09 0.86
N THR A 315 -20.77 -20.27 -0.07
CA THR A 315 -20.38 -20.70 -1.42
C THR A 315 -18.87 -20.72 -1.56
N ASP A 316 -18.38 -20.92 -2.78
CA ASP A 316 -16.95 -20.82 -3.08
C ASP A 316 -16.38 -19.49 -2.54
N PHE A 317 -15.16 -19.53 -2.00
CA PHE A 317 -14.45 -18.35 -1.52
C PHE A 317 -14.41 -17.23 -2.57
N ALA A 318 -14.22 -17.59 -3.84
CA ALA A 318 -14.22 -16.65 -4.97
C ALA A 318 -15.49 -15.82 -5.11
N HIS A 319 -16.61 -16.33 -4.58
CA HIS A 319 -17.94 -15.75 -4.66
C HIS A 319 -18.28 -14.76 -3.55
N TYR A 320 -17.34 -14.45 -2.65
CA TYR A 320 -17.49 -13.32 -1.71
C TYR A 320 -16.21 -12.53 -1.39
N TYR A 321 -15.03 -13.08 -1.73
CA TYR A 321 -13.71 -12.57 -1.36
C TYR A 321 -13.48 -11.06 -1.55
N HIS A 322 -13.92 -10.51 -2.69
CA HIS A 322 -13.76 -9.09 -3.03
C HIS A 322 -15.10 -8.32 -3.11
N ASN A 323 -16.18 -8.89 -2.56
CA ASN A 323 -17.49 -8.25 -2.58
C ASN A 323 -17.73 -7.45 -1.29
N GLY A 324 -17.16 -6.25 -1.21
CA GLY A 324 -17.40 -5.30 -0.12
C GLY A 324 -16.78 -5.68 1.22
N MET A 325 -15.85 -6.63 1.23
CA MET A 325 -15.01 -6.94 2.40
C MET A 325 -14.19 -5.73 2.83
N ILE A 326 -13.89 -5.65 4.12
CA ILE A 326 -12.98 -4.66 4.68
C ILE A 326 -11.57 -5.22 4.60
N TRP A 327 -10.76 -4.64 3.73
CA TRP A 327 -9.37 -4.98 3.53
C TRP A 327 -8.50 -3.93 4.24
N PRO A 328 -7.78 -4.27 5.32
CA PRO A 328 -7.13 -3.25 6.15
C PRO A 328 -6.10 -2.39 5.40
N PHE A 329 -5.50 -2.89 4.32
CA PHE A 329 -4.60 -2.08 3.48
C PHE A 329 -5.37 -1.02 2.66
N VAL A 330 -6.57 -1.34 2.19
CA VAL A 330 -7.46 -0.38 1.49
C VAL A 330 -7.94 0.68 2.49
N GLU A 331 -8.36 0.26 3.68
CA GLU A 331 -8.74 1.17 4.76
C GLU A 331 -7.58 2.06 5.20
N GLY A 332 -6.35 1.52 5.26
CA GLY A 332 -5.14 2.30 5.52
C GLY A 332 -4.89 3.40 4.47
N TYR A 333 -5.08 3.10 3.18
CA TYR A 333 -5.01 4.12 2.12
C TYR A 333 -6.14 5.14 2.22
N TRP A 334 -7.36 4.70 2.53
CA TRP A 334 -8.50 5.58 2.70
C TRP A 334 -8.31 6.54 3.88
N ALA A 335 -7.82 6.05 5.01
CA ALA A 335 -7.47 6.89 6.14
C ALA A 335 -6.31 7.84 5.82
N TRP A 336 -5.31 7.40 5.05
CA TRP A 336 -4.27 8.32 4.56
C TRP A 336 -4.87 9.40 3.66
N ALA A 337 -5.81 9.07 2.77
CA ALA A 337 -6.53 10.05 1.96
C ALA A 337 -7.29 11.07 2.84
N ALA A 338 -7.97 10.60 3.89
CA ALA A 338 -8.62 11.47 4.87
C ALA A 338 -7.61 12.38 5.60
N SER A 339 -6.46 11.83 6.02
CA SER A 339 -5.37 12.60 6.63
C SER A 339 -4.85 13.70 5.69
N ALA A 340 -4.57 13.36 4.43
CA ALA A 340 -4.11 14.30 3.40
C ALA A 340 -5.14 15.43 3.13
N ALA A 341 -6.43 15.13 3.26
CA ALA A 341 -7.52 16.11 3.17
C ALA A 341 -7.82 16.85 4.48
N LYS A 342 -7.12 16.52 5.58
CA LYS A 342 -7.32 17.04 6.93
C LYS A 342 -8.71 16.74 7.51
N ASP A 343 -9.29 15.60 7.16
CA ASP A 343 -10.57 15.11 7.67
C ASP A 343 -10.35 14.20 8.89
N ALA A 344 -10.20 14.83 10.07
CA ALA A 344 -10.02 14.12 11.33
C ALA A 344 -11.18 13.19 11.72
N PRO A 345 -12.47 13.56 11.53
CA PRO A 345 -13.58 12.65 11.79
C PRO A 345 -13.52 11.35 10.98
N THR A 346 -13.27 11.44 9.67
CA THR A 346 -13.12 10.25 8.83
C THR A 346 -11.90 9.44 9.27
N PHE A 347 -10.74 10.08 9.41
CA PHE A 347 -9.51 9.39 9.85
C PHE A 347 -9.69 8.66 11.19
N GLY A 348 -10.31 9.32 12.19
CA GLY A 348 -10.53 8.73 13.52
C GLY A 348 -11.47 7.53 13.49
N ARG A 349 -12.54 7.59 12.69
CA ARG A 349 -13.46 6.44 12.53
C ARG A 349 -12.75 5.22 11.97
N GLU A 350 -11.93 5.38 10.94
CA GLU A 350 -11.19 4.26 10.33
C GLU A 350 -10.08 3.75 11.28
N LEU A 351 -9.45 4.64 12.07
CA LEU A 351 -8.47 4.22 13.08
C LEU A 351 -9.13 3.34 14.15
N ASP A 352 -10.28 3.79 14.66
CA ASP A 352 -11.04 3.04 15.65
C ASP A 352 -11.52 1.70 15.09
N ALA A 353 -11.94 1.66 13.83
CA ALA A 353 -12.36 0.44 13.16
C ALA A 353 -11.21 -0.59 13.05
N LEU A 354 -10.02 -0.21 12.55
CA LEU A 354 -8.89 -1.14 12.49
C LEU A 354 -8.35 -1.52 13.87
N VAL A 355 -8.36 -0.63 14.87
CA VAL A 355 -8.02 -1.00 16.26
C VAL A 355 -8.98 -2.09 16.75
N LYS A 356 -10.28 -1.88 16.61
CA LYS A 356 -11.33 -2.84 17.00
C LYS A 356 -11.22 -4.18 16.26
N LEU A 357 -10.95 -4.16 14.95
CA LEU A 357 -10.75 -5.39 14.16
C LEU A 357 -9.47 -6.13 14.56
N SER A 358 -8.42 -5.40 14.96
CA SER A 358 -7.19 -6.01 15.44
C SER A 358 -7.41 -6.80 16.73
N GLU A 359 -8.38 -6.43 17.59
CA GLU A 359 -8.68 -7.13 18.84
C GLU A 359 -9.37 -8.48 18.63
N LYS A 360 -9.96 -8.72 17.46
CA LYS A 360 -10.71 -9.96 17.16
C LYS A 360 -9.84 -11.18 16.91
N ASN A 361 -8.54 -11.00 16.66
CA ASN A 361 -7.62 -12.08 16.29
C ASN A 361 -6.21 -11.85 16.86
N ASP A 362 -5.41 -12.90 16.93
CA ASP A 362 -4.01 -12.81 17.39
C ASP A 362 -3.07 -12.18 16.35
N THR A 363 -3.55 -11.99 15.13
CA THR A 363 -2.84 -11.41 13.98
C THR A 363 -3.70 -10.37 13.25
N PHE A 364 -3.10 -9.60 12.34
CA PHE A 364 -3.85 -8.96 11.26
C PHE A 364 -4.28 -10.02 10.25
N MET A 365 -5.57 -10.03 9.93
CA MET A 365 -6.19 -10.92 8.95
C MET A 365 -6.24 -10.24 7.57
N GLU A 366 -6.44 -11.04 6.53
CA GLU A 366 -6.53 -10.58 5.14
C GLU A 366 -7.69 -9.60 4.94
N PHE A 367 -8.89 -9.99 5.39
CA PHE A 367 -10.07 -9.16 5.30
C PHE A 367 -11.08 -9.48 6.42
N TYR A 368 -12.08 -8.62 6.54
CA TYR A 368 -13.18 -8.75 7.49
C TYR A 368 -14.53 -8.49 6.82
N ARG A 369 -15.59 -9.14 7.29
CA ARG A 369 -16.94 -8.93 6.75
C ARG A 369 -17.52 -7.58 7.16
N PRO A 370 -18.19 -6.85 6.25
CA PRO A 370 -18.74 -5.53 6.54
C PRO A 370 -19.93 -5.55 7.50
N GLU A 371 -20.62 -6.68 7.67
CA GLU A 371 -21.81 -6.77 8.53
C GLU A 371 -21.47 -6.98 10.01
N ASP A 372 -20.48 -7.83 10.30
CA ASP A 372 -20.20 -8.30 11.66
C ASP A 372 -18.70 -8.28 12.05
N GLY A 373 -17.83 -7.83 11.14
CA GLY A 373 -16.39 -7.79 11.36
C GLY A 373 -15.78 -9.16 11.57
N ALA A 374 -16.42 -10.24 11.13
CA ALA A 374 -15.82 -11.57 11.21
C ALA A 374 -14.60 -11.65 10.28
N PRO A 375 -13.46 -12.18 10.75
CA PRO A 375 -12.26 -12.31 9.94
C PRO A 375 -12.42 -13.39 8.86
N GLY A 376 -11.74 -13.19 7.74
CA GLY A 376 -11.63 -14.17 6.67
C GLY A 376 -10.25 -14.16 6.02
N GLY A 377 -10.03 -15.12 5.14
CA GLY A 377 -8.79 -15.24 4.37
C GLY A 377 -7.60 -15.72 5.19
N SER A 378 -6.41 -15.39 4.72
CA SER A 378 -5.14 -15.77 5.34
C SER A 378 -4.87 -14.99 6.63
N PRO A 379 -4.38 -15.65 7.70
CA PRO A 379 -3.77 -14.95 8.82
C PRO A 379 -2.39 -14.39 8.42
N ARG A 380 -1.84 -13.54 9.30
CA ARG A 380 -0.51 -12.93 9.20
C ARG A 380 -0.31 -12.26 7.85
N GLN A 381 -1.05 -11.19 7.64
CA GLN A 381 -1.12 -10.50 6.35
C GLN A 381 -0.30 -9.22 6.34
N LEU A 382 0.70 -9.17 5.45
CA LEU A 382 1.71 -8.12 5.38
C LEU A 382 1.08 -6.75 5.09
N TRP A 383 0.28 -6.68 4.02
CA TRP A 383 -0.38 -5.44 3.63
C TRP A 383 -1.42 -4.97 4.64
N SER A 384 -2.12 -5.87 5.33
CA SER A 384 -3.10 -5.53 6.37
C SER A 384 -2.42 -4.90 7.58
N ALA A 385 -1.32 -5.50 8.04
CA ALA A 385 -0.51 -4.92 9.10
C ALA A 385 0.11 -3.58 8.68
N SER A 386 0.56 -3.47 7.43
CA SER A 386 1.10 -2.21 6.88
C SER A 386 0.03 -1.13 6.77
N GLY A 387 -1.20 -1.50 6.41
CA GLY A 387 -2.37 -0.61 6.36
C GLY A 387 -2.66 0.03 7.70
N PHE A 388 -2.63 -0.74 8.80
CA PHE A 388 -2.76 -0.15 10.13
C PHE A 388 -1.60 0.79 10.49
N LEU A 389 -0.36 0.38 10.20
CA LEU A 389 0.83 1.18 10.52
C LEU A 389 0.90 2.49 9.73
N SER A 390 0.35 2.53 8.51
CA SER A 390 0.26 3.76 7.73
C SER A 390 -0.57 4.83 8.43
N MET A 391 -1.63 4.44 9.16
CA MET A 391 -2.46 5.34 9.95
C MET A 391 -1.64 6.00 11.07
N ILE A 392 -0.66 5.29 11.61
CA ILE A 392 0.24 5.85 12.63
C ILE A 392 1.21 6.82 11.96
N TYR A 393 1.96 6.37 10.94
CA TYR A 393 3.03 7.18 10.34
C TYR A 393 2.50 8.35 9.49
N HIS A 394 1.61 8.09 8.55
CA HIS A 394 1.07 9.10 7.62
C HIS A 394 -0.17 9.83 8.18
N GLY A 395 -0.84 9.24 9.18
CA GLY A 395 -1.99 9.85 9.85
C GLY A 395 -1.62 10.61 11.11
N LEU A 396 -1.50 9.89 12.23
CA LEU A 396 -1.27 10.44 13.56
C LEU A 396 -0.01 11.32 13.66
N PHE A 397 1.09 10.90 13.02
CA PHE A 397 2.31 11.71 12.93
C PHE A 397 2.40 12.55 11.65
N GLY A 398 1.54 12.29 10.67
CA GLY A 398 1.44 13.09 9.45
C GLY A 398 2.71 13.14 8.62
N MET A 399 3.48 12.04 8.60
CA MET A 399 4.77 11.96 7.90
C MET A 399 4.56 11.84 6.39
N ASP A 400 4.73 12.94 5.67
CA ASP A 400 4.75 12.99 4.21
C ASP A 400 6.20 12.98 3.72
N PHE A 401 6.65 11.84 3.18
CA PHE A 401 8.03 11.65 2.74
C PHE A 401 8.24 12.19 1.33
N GLU A 402 9.17 13.14 1.22
CA GLU A 402 9.54 13.81 -0.02
C GLU A 402 11.02 13.55 -0.35
N THR A 403 11.41 13.86 -1.58
CA THR A 403 12.82 13.77 -1.99
C THR A 403 13.73 14.64 -1.12
N ALA A 404 13.24 15.81 -0.71
CA ALA A 404 13.94 16.81 0.08
C ALA A 404 13.83 16.63 1.62
N GLY A 405 13.01 15.70 2.13
CA GLY A 405 12.80 15.58 3.57
C GLY A 405 11.45 14.97 3.96
N ILE A 406 11.01 15.25 5.19
CA ILE A 406 9.69 14.88 5.71
C ILE A 406 8.91 16.17 6.00
N ARG A 407 7.73 16.31 5.40
CA ARG A 407 6.75 17.31 5.79
C ARG A 407 5.80 16.69 6.80
N PHE A 408 5.50 17.43 7.87
CA PHE A 408 4.60 16.98 8.93
C PHE A 408 3.24 17.67 8.82
N ALA A 409 2.17 16.87 8.78
CA ALA A 409 0.79 17.31 8.82
C ALA A 409 -0.07 16.32 9.63
N PRO A 410 0.15 16.20 10.95
CA PRO A 410 -0.51 15.18 11.77
C PRO A 410 -2.01 15.43 11.87
N VAL A 411 -2.77 14.34 11.86
CA VAL A 411 -4.21 14.30 12.08
C VAL A 411 -4.47 13.45 13.32
N VAL A 412 -4.84 14.12 14.42
CA VAL A 412 -4.98 13.49 15.73
C VAL A 412 -6.43 13.62 16.19
N PRO A 413 -7.24 12.55 16.12
CA PRO A 413 -8.62 12.57 16.60
C PRO A 413 -8.65 12.58 18.14
N GLU A 414 -9.75 13.04 18.73
CA GLU A 414 -10.04 12.76 20.14
C GLU A 414 -10.25 11.25 20.33
N PRO A 415 -9.79 10.61 21.42
CA PRO A 415 -9.29 11.19 22.67
C PRO A 415 -7.75 11.27 22.78
N PHE A 416 -7.01 11.16 21.67
CA PHE A 416 -5.54 11.21 21.72
C PHE A 416 -5.07 12.62 22.13
N SER A 417 -4.27 12.70 23.20
CA SER A 417 -3.76 13.97 23.73
C SER A 417 -2.24 14.10 23.65
N GLN A 418 -1.53 12.98 23.67
CA GLN A 418 -0.08 12.93 23.55
C GLN A 418 0.35 11.66 22.82
N LEU A 419 1.17 11.83 21.79
CA LEU A 419 1.74 10.75 20.99
C LEU A 419 3.27 10.85 21.01
N SER A 420 3.94 9.71 21.06
CA SER A 420 5.39 9.62 20.96
C SER A 420 5.79 8.52 19.98
N LEU A 421 6.70 8.85 19.07
CA LEU A 421 7.34 7.91 18.16
C LEU A 421 8.85 8.10 18.25
N ALA A 422 9.57 7.10 18.74
CA ALA A 422 11.01 7.17 18.98
C ALA A 422 11.76 6.13 18.15
N ASN A 423 13.07 6.35 18.00
CA ASN A 423 13.99 5.45 17.27
C ASN A 423 13.62 5.26 15.80
N ILE A 424 13.03 6.27 15.16
CA ILE A 424 12.78 6.25 13.72
C ILE A 424 14.08 6.51 12.99
N LYS A 425 14.56 5.52 12.23
CA LYS A 425 15.65 5.72 11.28
C LYS A 425 15.06 6.38 10.03
N TYR A 426 15.58 7.55 9.67
CA TYR A 426 15.29 8.22 8.42
C TYR A 426 16.61 8.70 7.82
N ARG A 427 17.07 8.02 6.76
CA ARG A 427 18.40 8.25 6.18
C ARG A 427 19.49 8.16 7.26
N GLU A 428 20.36 9.17 7.33
CA GLU A 428 21.43 9.29 8.33
C GLU A 428 20.95 9.84 9.69
N ALA A 429 19.65 10.09 9.85
CA ALA A 429 19.06 10.61 11.08
C ALA A 429 18.31 9.54 11.88
N ARG A 430 18.26 9.76 13.20
CA ARG A 430 17.40 9.05 14.15
C ARG A 430 16.46 10.05 14.82
N LEU A 431 15.16 9.86 14.66
CA LEU A 431 14.15 10.81 15.11
C LEU A 431 13.42 10.31 16.36
N LYS A 432 13.16 11.25 17.28
CA LYS A 432 12.14 11.17 18.32
C LYS A 432 11.11 12.26 18.05
N ILE A 433 9.87 11.87 17.78
CA ILE A 433 8.76 12.75 17.43
C ILE A 433 7.74 12.71 18.56
N MET A 434 7.35 13.88 19.05
CA MET A 434 6.29 14.04 20.04
C MET A 434 5.21 14.94 19.48
N VAL A 435 3.96 14.49 19.54
CA VAL A 435 2.78 15.27 19.16
C VAL A 435 1.92 15.50 20.39
N THR A 436 1.54 16.74 20.66
CA THR A 436 0.68 17.10 21.79
C THR A 436 -0.54 17.87 21.31
N GLY A 437 -1.71 17.51 21.84
CA GLY A 437 -3.02 18.03 21.42
C GLY A 437 -3.67 17.18 20.34
N SER A 438 -4.89 17.56 19.97
CA SER A 438 -5.73 16.95 18.94
C SER A 438 -6.01 17.95 17.81
N GLY A 439 -6.58 17.47 16.71
CA GLY A 439 -6.92 18.28 15.53
C GLY A 439 -5.97 18.05 14.35
N THR A 440 -5.96 19.01 13.41
CA THR A 440 -5.21 18.92 12.14
C THR A 440 -4.34 20.14 11.85
N GLU A 441 -4.34 21.12 12.76
CA GLU A 441 -3.61 22.37 12.58
C GLU A 441 -2.43 22.47 13.54
N ILE A 442 -1.22 22.57 12.99
CA ILE A 442 0.00 22.75 13.79
C ILE A 442 0.06 24.20 14.30
N ARG A 443 0.01 24.35 15.62
CA ARG A 443 0.28 25.62 16.31
C ARG A 443 1.77 25.92 16.39
N GLU A 444 2.56 24.90 16.69
CA GLU A 444 4.00 25.03 16.87
C GLU A 444 4.73 23.76 16.43
N PHE A 445 5.86 23.95 15.75
CA PHE A 445 6.78 22.89 15.37
C PHE A 445 8.18 23.28 15.84
N LYS A 446 8.84 22.41 16.61
CA LYS A 446 10.23 22.57 17.03
C LYS A 446 11.08 21.42 16.52
N LEU A 447 12.29 21.77 16.11
CA LEU A 447 13.38 20.85 15.84
C LEU A 447 14.49 21.17 16.84
N ASP A 448 14.86 20.19 17.67
CA ASP A 448 15.88 20.29 18.72
C ASP A 448 15.66 21.50 19.65
N GLY A 449 14.41 21.67 20.09
CA GLY A 449 13.97 22.77 20.95
C GLY A 449 13.80 24.12 20.23
N GLN A 450 14.24 24.26 18.98
CA GLN A 450 14.16 25.49 18.21
C GLN A 450 12.91 25.53 17.32
N LYS A 451 12.12 26.60 17.46
CA LYS A 451 10.91 26.81 16.66
C LYS A 451 11.24 26.98 15.19
N GLN A 452 10.58 26.21 14.33
CA GLN A 452 10.76 26.28 12.88
C GLN A 452 9.62 27.07 12.22
N ARG A 453 9.90 27.65 11.06
CA ARG A 453 8.89 28.37 10.26
C ARG A 453 7.93 27.45 9.53
N LYS A 454 8.38 26.24 9.20
CA LYS A 454 7.62 25.21 8.49
C LYS A 454 7.75 23.89 9.25
N PRO A 455 6.71 23.04 9.25
CA PRO A 455 6.75 21.71 9.84
C PRO A 455 7.49 20.74 8.91
N PHE A 456 8.80 20.88 8.82
CA PHE A 456 9.62 20.16 7.86
C PHE A 456 10.95 19.71 8.47
N PHE A 457 11.35 18.46 8.20
CA PHE A 457 12.64 17.90 8.54
C PHE A 457 13.44 17.64 7.26
N GLY A 458 14.62 18.24 7.14
CA GLY A 458 15.42 18.19 5.92
C GLY A 458 16.13 16.85 5.72
N ALA A 459 16.16 16.39 4.46
CA ALA A 459 16.84 15.18 4.00
C ALA A 459 18.34 15.09 4.33
N SER A 460 19.01 16.22 4.47
CA SER A 460 20.45 16.32 4.72
C SER A 460 20.81 16.27 6.22
N ASN A 461 19.81 16.28 7.10
CA ASN A 461 20.04 16.19 8.54
C ASN A 461 20.54 14.78 8.90
N SER A 462 21.39 14.69 9.92
CA SER A 462 22.05 13.46 10.34
C SER A 462 22.25 13.45 11.85
N GLY A 463 22.31 12.26 12.44
CA GLY A 463 22.42 12.10 13.89
C GLY A 463 21.06 12.09 14.59
N GLU A 464 21.05 12.34 15.89
CA GLU A 464 19.84 12.28 16.71
C GLU A 464 19.10 13.61 16.73
N HIS A 465 17.80 13.57 16.49
CA HIS A 465 16.95 14.76 16.48
C HIS A 465 15.66 14.55 17.25
N GLN A 466 15.22 15.60 17.93
CA GLN A 466 13.92 15.69 18.58
C GLN A 466 12.99 16.63 17.82
N ILE A 467 11.81 16.13 17.47
CA ILE A 467 10.74 16.89 16.83
C ILE A 467 9.58 17.00 17.82
N GLU A 468 9.10 18.22 18.04
CA GLU A 468 7.94 18.50 18.86
C GLU A 468 6.89 19.22 18.03
N ILE A 469 5.69 18.65 17.97
CA ILE A 469 4.55 19.17 17.23
C ILE A 469 3.43 19.44 18.22
N VAL A 470 2.95 20.68 18.27
CA VAL A 470 1.82 21.06 19.12
C VAL A 470 0.66 21.46 18.23
N LEU A 471 -0.48 20.82 18.41
CA LEU A 471 -1.73 21.08 17.70
C LEU A 471 -2.55 22.18 18.39
N LYS A 472 -3.54 22.74 17.70
CA LYS A 472 -4.49 23.73 18.21
C LYS A 472 -5.93 23.39 17.90
#